data_AF-A0A4Y9L1K2-F1
#
_entry.id   AF-A0A4Y9L1K2-F1
#
_cell.length_a   1.000
_cell.length_b   1.000
_cell.length_c   1.000
_cell.angle_alpha   90.00
_cell.angle_beta   90.00
_cell.angle_gamma   90.00
#
_symmetry.space_group_name_H-M   'P 1'
#
loop_
_entity.id
_entity.type
_entity.pdbx_description
1 polymer ?
#
loop_
_entity_poly.entity_id
_entity_poly.type
_entity_poly.pdbx_seq_one_letter_code
_entity_poly.pdbx_strand_id
1 'polypeptide(L)' 'MTAVINSELDQLRRGIAERQRYIEGQQVLIEVLEHDGHDVREQEIALNSERSKLDQQLQLLRKRQA' A
#
# COMPACT_ATOMS: atom_id res chain seq x y z
N MET A 1 16.53 -20.51 -12.93
CA MET A 1 16.27 -19.11 -13.36
C MET A 1 14.79 -18.75 -13.20
N THR A 2 13.85 -19.53 -13.76
CA THR A 2 12.39 -19.31 -13.63
C THR A 2 11.86 -19.35 -12.19
N ALA A 3 12.37 -20.25 -11.34
CA ALA A 3 11.96 -20.35 -9.94
C ALA A 3 12.33 -19.12 -9.09
N VAL A 4 13.46 -18.46 -9.39
CA VAL A 4 13.89 -17.23 -8.69
C VAL A 4 12.95 -16.08 -9.04
N ILE A 5 12.63 -15.90 -10.33
CA ILE A 5 11.70 -14.89 -10.81
C ILE A 5 10.31 -15.07 -10.18
N ASN A 6 9.83 -16.32 -10.08
CA ASN A 6 8.55 -16.61 -9.42
C ASN A 6 8.59 -16.26 -7.92
N SER A 7 9.69 -16.55 -7.23
CA SER A 7 9.84 -16.21 -5.80
C SER A 7 9.84 -14.69 -5.54
N GLU A 8 10.49 -13.92 -6.43
CA GLU A 8 10.51 -12.45 -6.36
C GLU A 8 9.13 -11.86 -6.64
N LEU A 9 8.40 -12.42 -7.60
CA LEU A 9 7.02 -12.00 -7.91
C LEU A 9 6.07 -12.31 -6.75
N ASP A 10 6.22 -13.45 -6.10
CA ASP A 10 5.41 -13.82 -4.94
C ASP A 10 5.72 -12.93 -3.72
N GLN A 11 6.99 -12.58 -3.51
CA GLN A 11 7.38 -11.60 -2.49
C GLN A 11 6.77 -10.22 -2.78
N LEU A 12 6.83 -9.77 -4.04
CA LEU A 12 6.23 -8.51 -4.46
C LEU A 12 4.71 -8.49 -4.25
N ARG A 13 4.02 -9.58 -4.59
CA ARG A 13 2.57 -9.73 -4.37
C ARG A 13 2.22 -9.69 -2.89
N ARG A 14 2.98 -10.37 -2.03
CA ARG A 14 2.78 -10.31 -0.57
C ARG A 14 2.97 -8.91 -0.02
N GLY A 15 4.03 -8.21 -0.43
CA GLY A 15 4.30 -6.84 -0.01
C GLY A 15 3.20 -5.86 -0.45
N ILE A 16 2.65 -6.03 -1.65
CA ILE A 16 1.50 -5.25 -2.14
C ILE A 16 0.26 -5.49 -1.25
N ALA A 17 -0.05 -6.75 -0.94
CA ALA A 17 -1.20 -7.10 -0.11
C ALA A 17 -1.07 -6.61 1.34
N GLU A 18 0.14 -6.61 1.90
CA GLU A 18 0.42 -6.02 3.21
C GLU A 18 0.22 -4.50 3.20
N ARG A 19 0.71 -3.80 2.18
CA ARG A 19 0.50 -2.35 2.04
C ARG A 19 -0.96 -1.98 1.84
N GLN A 20 -1.71 -2.77 1.08
CA GLN A 20 -3.16 -2.56 0.92
C GLN A 20 -3.88 -2.62 2.27
N ARG A 21 -3.62 -3.66 3.07
CA ARG A 21 -4.19 -3.80 4.42
C ARG A 21 -3.79 -2.65 5.34
N TYR A 22 -2.53 -2.20 5.24
CA TYR A 22 -2.07 -1.04 6.01
C TYR A 22 -2.82 0.25 5.64
N ILE A 23 -3.00 0.51 4.34
CA ILE A 23 -3.76 1.67 3.82
C ILE A 23 -5.21 1.62 4.30
N GLU A 24 -5.86 0.46 4.20
CA GLU A 24 -7.23 0.27 4.70
C GLU A 24 -7.33 0.55 6.20
N GLY A 25 -6.37 0.05 7.00
CA GLY A 25 -6.32 0.33 8.43
C GLY A 25 -6.09 1.81 8.76
N GLN A 26 -5.24 2.50 7.99
CA GLN A 26 -5.00 3.94 8.15
C GLN A 26 -6.24 4.77 7.80
N GLN A 27 -7.03 4.36 6.81
CA GLN A 27 -8.31 5.02 6.50
C GLN A 27 -9.27 4.93 7.69
N VAL A 28 -9.44 3.74 8.26
CA VAL A 28 -10.29 3.55 9.44
C VAL A 28 -9.79 4.38 10.62
N LEU A 29 -8.46 4.45 10.83
CA LEU A 29 -7.89 5.27 11.89
C LEU A 29 -8.20 6.76 11.69
N ILE A 30 -8.05 7.28 10.47
CA ILE A 30 -8.38 8.68 10.14
C ILE A 30 -9.85 8.95 10.42
N GLU A 31 -10.76 8.08 9.96
CA GLU A 31 -12.20 8.23 10.19
C GLU A 31 -12.54 8.31 11.70
N VAL A 32 -11.90 7.48 12.53
CA VAL A 32 -12.07 7.52 13.99
C VAL A 32 -11.51 8.81 14.58
N LEU A 33 -10.31 9.22 14.18
CA LEU A 33 -9.67 10.43 14.68
C LEU A 33 -10.45 11.70 14.30
N GLU A 34 -10.94 11.77 13.06
CA GLU A 34 -11.81 12.86 12.60
C GLU A 34 -13.10 12.92 13.40
N HIS A 35 -13.73 11.77 13.65
CA HIS A 35 -14.94 11.67 14.45
C HIS A 35 -14.73 12.19 15.87
N ASP A 36 -13.58 11.87 16.47
CA ASP A 36 -13.19 12.30 17.81
C ASP A 36 -12.69 13.77 17.84
N GLY A 37 -12.63 14.45 16.70
CA GLY A 37 -12.24 15.87 16.59
C GLY A 37 -10.72 16.10 16.63
N HIS A 38 -9.92 15.07 16.36
CA HIS A 38 -8.48 15.20 16.23
C HIS A 38 -8.07 15.82 14.87
N ASP A 39 -6.91 16.47 14.84
CA ASP A 39 -6.29 16.89 13.59
C ASP A 39 -5.66 15.67 12.89
N VAL A 40 -6.14 15.37 11.69
CA VAL A 40 -5.72 14.20 10.92
C VAL A 40 -4.81 14.53 9.73
N ARG A 41 -4.41 15.79 9.56
CA ARG A 41 -3.67 16.25 8.37
C ARG A 41 -2.38 15.46 8.14
N GLU A 42 -1.65 15.12 9.20
CA GLU A 42 -0.43 14.32 9.08
C GLU A 42 -0.72 12.89 8.61
N GLN A 43 -1.78 12.29 9.13
CA GLN A 43 -2.24 10.95 8.79
C GLN A 43 -2.72 10.89 7.33
N GLU A 44 -3.43 11.92 6.86
CA GLU A 44 -3.84 12.04 5.45
C GLU A 44 -2.65 12.17 4.50
N ILE A 45 -1.64 12.97 4.86
CA ILE A 45 -0.40 13.11 4.08
C ILE A 45 0.33 11.77 4.02
N ALA A 46 0.46 11.09 5.15
CA ALA A 46 1.09 9.77 5.21
C ALA A 46 0.32 8.73 4.37
N LEU A 47 -1.01 8.72 4.45
CA LEU A 47 -1.88 7.84 3.69
C LEU A 47 -1.73 8.06 2.17
N ASN A 48 -1.70 9.31 1.72
CA ASN A 48 -1.50 9.64 0.31
C ASN A 48 -0.11 9.24 -0.21
N SER A 49 0.92 9.33 0.64
CA SER A 49 2.25 8.83 0.31
C SER A 49 2.26 7.31 0.11
N GLU A 50 1.61 6.57 1.03
CA GLU A 50 1.54 5.11 0.91
C GLU A 50 0.70 4.64 -0.28
N ARG A 51 -0.42 5.31 -0.59
CA ARG A 51 -1.19 5.07 -1.81
C ARG A 51 -0.35 5.27 -3.08
N SER A 52 0.43 6.35 -3.11
CA SER A 52 1.33 6.63 -4.25
C SER A 52 2.40 5.55 -4.41
N LYS A 53 2.99 5.07 -3.31
CA LYS A 53 3.96 3.96 -3.34
C LYS A 53 3.32 2.65 -3.80
N LEU A 54 2.11 2.35 -3.35
CA LEU A 54 1.37 1.16 -3.77
C LEU A 54 1.10 1.19 -5.28
N ASP A 55 0.66 2.33 -5.81
CA ASP A 55 0.43 2.51 -7.25
C ASP A 55 1.69 2.27 -8.08
N GLN A 56 2.84 2.78 -7.63
CA GLN A 56 4.13 2.52 -8.28
C GLN A 56 4.47 1.03 -8.27
N GLN A 57 4.25 0.33 -7.16
CA GLN A 57 4.50 -1.11 -7.06
C GLN A 57 3.57 -1.93 -7.96
N LEU A 58 2.30 -1.55 -8.07
CA LEU A 58 1.34 -2.18 -8.97
C LEU A 58 1.72 -1.97 -10.44
N GLN A 59 2.18 -0.77 -10.81
CA GLN A 59 2.69 -0.49 -12.15
C GLN A 59 3.91 -1.34 -12.49
N LEU A 60 4.86 -1.48 -11.56
CA LEU A 60 6.02 -2.36 -11.73
C LEU A 60 5.63 -3.82 -11.89
N LEU A 61 4.68 -4.30 -11.08
CA LEU A 61 4.16 -5.67 -11.18
C LEU A 61 3.52 -5.92 -12.54
N ARG A 62 2.69 -4.98 -13.03
CA ARG A 62 2.06 -5.06 -14.36
C ARG A 62 3.10 -5.12 -15.48
N LYS A 63 4.13 -4.28 -15.42
CA LYS A 63 5.23 -4.28 -16.42
C LYS A 63 6.04 -5.57 -16.43
N ARG A 64 6.16 -6.26 -15.29
CA ARG A 64 6.88 -7.55 -15.20
C ARG A 64 6.05 -8.75 -15.65
N GLN A 65 4.74 -8.58 -15.85
CA GLN A 65 3.80 -9.62 -16.28
C GLN A 65 3.38 -9.50 -17.75
N ALA A 66 3.75 -8.40 -18.42
CA ALA A 66 3.57 -8.16 -19.85
C ALA A 66 4.81 -8.62 -20.63
#